data_AF-A0A5B8MFG8-F1
#
_entry.id   AF-A0A5B8MFG8-F1
#
_cell.length_a   1.000
_cell.length_b   1.000
_cell.length_c   1.000
_cell.angle_alpha   90.00
_cell.angle_beta   90.00
_cell.angle_gamma   90.00
#
_symmetry.space_group_name_H-M   'P 1'
#
loop_
_entity.id
_entity.type
_entity.pdbx_description
1 polymer ?
#
loop_
_entity_poly.entity_id
_entity_poly.type
_entity_poly.pdbx_seq_one_letter_code
_entity_poly.pdbx_strand_id
1 'polypeptide(L)'
;MSQAIRACFARNVLLAAREAKGNKSDFLLTCGGLRNLPGAYSSASGRLQCRLSGESDKGDKFPHKHMVGGIADAMKVGDQTVLTRDRGGFRVVTLNRPKALNALNEEMILSLYKHYSAYDASDLVTGVLLKGEGKAFCAGGDVKAVTKRYKEGFEKEVFNFFRTEYQLNHLIATMRTPYVAVMDGVTMGGGAGVSIHGDFRIATEKTLFAMPECALGLFTDVGATHFLTHKTRYELGVYLAMCGARVRGRELVDIGIATHFVPSFKLDELEGRLGDARWGGRDKDLVRRMIEEVADPHDKVDLGDGGKEMSVDPIVAHRSEIIEVFALDTIEEICEELSKRASQGVKWCEDAHKAIMRSSPMSLKVTLEALKRSRNSSLEDALKMEFRILHGFMEGNDFYEGVRAILVEKDNKPTWKPASLEEATAEMVDAYFADWGDELEFHAKPAKL
;
A
#
# COMPACT_ATOMS: atom_id res chain seq x y z
N MET A 1 29.91 -29.76 6.81
CA MET A 1 28.50 -29.64 7.22
C MET A 1 27.74 -28.98 6.06
N SER A 2 26.90 -29.72 5.35
CA SER A 2 26.27 -29.24 4.10
C SER A 2 25.29 -28.09 4.36
N GLN A 3 25.08 -27.23 3.36
CA GLN A 3 24.18 -26.07 3.40
C GLN A 3 22.75 -26.42 3.89
N ALA A 4 22.28 -27.64 3.58
CA ALA A 4 20.98 -28.15 4.01
C ALA A 4 20.88 -28.32 5.55
N ILE A 5 21.97 -28.73 6.22
CA ILE A 5 21.99 -28.90 7.67
C ILE A 5 21.97 -27.52 8.37
N ARG A 6 22.66 -26.51 7.79
CA ARG A 6 22.62 -25.13 8.30
C ARG A 6 21.24 -24.50 8.15
N ALA A 7 20.57 -24.73 7.03
CA ALA A 7 19.21 -24.23 6.79
C ALA A 7 18.18 -24.89 7.73
N CYS A 8 18.29 -26.19 7.98
CA CYS A 8 17.41 -26.91 8.90
C CYS A 8 17.61 -26.46 10.36
N PHE A 9 18.87 -26.19 10.76
CA PHE A 9 19.18 -25.69 12.09
C PHE A 9 18.66 -24.26 12.30
N ALA A 10 18.85 -23.37 11.33
CA ALA A 10 18.34 -22.00 11.38
C ALA A 10 16.80 -21.96 11.44
N ARG A 11 16.11 -22.82 10.69
CA ARG A 11 14.65 -22.91 10.69
C ARG A 11 14.08 -23.38 12.03
N ASN A 12 14.72 -24.37 12.67
CA ASN A 12 14.28 -24.88 13.97
C ASN A 12 14.59 -23.91 15.12
N VAL A 13 15.67 -23.14 15.03
CA VAL A 13 15.98 -22.05 15.98
C VAL A 13 14.98 -20.90 15.86
N LEU A 14 14.55 -20.54 14.64
CA LEU A 14 13.53 -19.50 14.41
C LEU A 14 12.12 -19.91 14.90
N LEU A 15 11.77 -21.19 14.79
CA LEU A 15 10.51 -21.72 15.35
C LEU A 15 10.53 -21.69 16.89
N ALA A 16 11.62 -22.13 17.52
CA ALA A 16 11.79 -22.07 18.97
C ALA A 16 11.79 -20.62 19.50
N ALA A 17 12.31 -19.66 18.73
CA ALA A 17 12.32 -18.24 19.11
C ALA A 17 10.93 -17.57 18.99
N ARG A 18 10.05 -18.06 18.10
CA ARG A 18 8.67 -17.54 17.96
C ARG A 18 7.74 -17.99 19.09
N GLU A 19 7.99 -19.16 19.67
CA GLU A 19 7.19 -19.71 20.79
C GLU A 19 7.63 -19.18 22.17
N ALA A 20 8.83 -18.59 22.28
CA ALA A 20 9.44 -18.14 23.54
C ALA A 20 8.91 -16.80 24.11
N LYS A 21 7.68 -16.38 23.80
CA LYS A 21 7.03 -15.26 24.50
C LYS A 21 6.45 -15.72 25.84
N GLY A 22 7.32 -15.99 26.79
CA GLY A 22 6.95 -16.21 28.19
C GLY A 22 7.73 -17.33 28.86
N ASN A 23 8.52 -16.96 29.87
CA ASN A 23 9.28 -17.79 30.79
C ASN A 23 10.56 -18.49 30.32
N LYS A 24 11.63 -18.19 31.08
CA LYS A 24 12.93 -18.88 31.05
C LYS A 24 12.86 -20.13 31.94
N SER A 25 12.68 -21.30 31.34
CA SER A 25 13.17 -22.57 31.91
C SER A 25 13.11 -23.69 30.87
N ASP A 26 14.24 -24.37 30.72
CA ASP A 26 14.57 -25.63 30.02
C ASP A 26 13.59 -26.24 29.00
N PHE A 27 14.05 -26.40 27.75
CA PHE A 27 13.42 -27.29 26.76
C PHE A 27 14.43 -28.26 26.11
N LEU A 28 14.00 -29.52 26.01
CA LEU A 28 14.63 -30.63 25.28
C LEU A 28 14.00 -30.74 23.88
N LEU A 29 14.80 -30.64 22.81
CA LEU A 29 14.37 -30.85 21.42
C LEU A 29 14.56 -32.32 21.01
N THR A 30 13.48 -33.00 20.62
CA THR A 30 13.53 -34.30 19.93
C THR A 30 13.37 -34.09 18.42
N CYS A 31 14.44 -34.34 17.64
CA CYS A 31 14.39 -34.33 16.18
C CYS A 31 13.92 -35.69 15.63
N GLY A 32 12.63 -35.82 15.33
CA GLY A 32 12.12 -36.91 14.51
C GLY A 32 12.26 -36.55 13.03
N GLY A 33 13.25 -37.11 12.33
CA GLY A 33 13.34 -36.95 10.87
C GLY A 33 14.73 -36.98 10.23
N LEU A 34 15.72 -37.66 10.80
CA LEU A 34 17.03 -37.85 10.16
C LEU A 34 17.42 -39.32 10.27
N ARG A 35 16.93 -40.18 9.37
CA ARG A 35 17.37 -41.59 9.29
C ARG A 35 18.29 -41.92 8.13
N ASN A 36 18.51 -41.04 7.16
CA ASN A 36 19.33 -41.37 5.99
C ASN A 36 20.39 -40.30 5.67
N LEU A 37 21.41 -40.16 6.53
CA LEU A 37 22.65 -39.47 6.20
C LEU A 37 23.85 -40.39 6.50
N PRO A 38 24.88 -40.45 5.63
CA PRO A 38 26.06 -41.28 5.86
C PRO A 38 26.88 -40.71 7.03
N GLY A 39 27.14 -41.53 8.05
CA GLY A 39 28.00 -41.18 9.20
C GLY A 39 27.35 -41.20 10.60
N ALA A 40 26.09 -41.63 10.74
CA ALA A 40 25.45 -41.74 12.05
C ALA A 40 25.86 -43.06 12.75
N TYR A 41 26.72 -42.99 13.78
CA TYR A 41 26.92 -44.09 14.72
C TYR A 41 25.88 -44.02 15.85
N SER A 42 25.22 -45.14 16.10
CA SER A 42 24.24 -45.35 17.17
C SER A 42 24.95 -45.66 18.48
N SER A 43 24.64 -44.91 19.55
CA SER A 43 24.80 -45.38 20.92
C SER A 43 23.43 -45.66 21.53
N ALA A 44 23.31 -46.79 22.21
CA ALA A 44 22.09 -47.34 22.78
C ALA A 44 21.58 -46.53 23.99
N SER A 45 20.96 -45.40 23.72
CA SER A 45 19.94 -44.69 24.52
C SER A 45 19.75 -43.33 23.85
N GLY A 46 18.69 -43.18 23.07
CA GLY A 46 18.47 -42.03 22.19
C GLY A 46 18.16 -40.72 22.91
N ARG A 47 19.16 -40.11 23.58
CA ARG A 47 19.11 -38.74 24.08
C ARG A 47 20.44 -38.04 23.80
N LEU A 48 20.44 -37.10 22.86
CA LEU A 48 21.46 -36.07 22.78
C LEU A 48 21.11 -34.97 23.80
N GLN A 49 21.81 -34.94 24.93
CA GLN A 49 21.77 -33.82 25.88
C GLN A 49 22.79 -32.77 25.46
N CYS A 50 22.35 -31.58 25.05
CA CYS A 50 23.20 -30.39 25.06
C CYS A 50 22.99 -29.65 26.39
N ARG A 51 23.99 -29.71 27.28
CA ARG A 51 24.09 -28.80 28.44
C ARG A 51 24.80 -27.52 28.00
N LEU A 52 24.18 -26.36 28.21
CA LEU A 52 24.87 -25.07 28.23
C LEU A 52 25.32 -24.79 29.67
N SER A 53 26.45 -25.37 30.07
CA SER A 53 27.18 -24.94 31.28
C SER A 53 28.46 -24.25 30.82
N GLY A 54 28.57 -22.96 31.11
CA GLY A 54 29.79 -22.21 30.88
C GLY A 54 30.86 -22.59 31.89
N GLU A 55 31.88 -23.30 31.43
CA GLU A 55 33.22 -23.28 32.02
C GLU A 55 34.20 -23.37 30.86
N SER A 56 35.09 -22.38 30.80
CA SER A 56 36.14 -22.28 29.81
C SER A 56 37.22 -23.32 30.12
N ASP A 57 37.46 -24.25 29.21
CA ASP A 57 38.70 -25.01 29.21
C ASP A 57 39.35 -25.03 27.83
N LYS A 58 40.67 -25.04 27.88
CA LYS A 58 41.59 -24.51 26.88
C LYS A 58 41.54 -25.24 25.54
N GLY A 59 41.62 -24.44 24.47
CA GLY A 59 42.27 -24.84 23.21
C GLY A 59 41.38 -25.51 22.18
N ASP A 60 40.48 -24.74 21.53
CA ASP A 60 40.30 -24.82 20.08
C ASP A 60 39.50 -23.61 19.58
N LYS A 61 40.10 -22.85 18.65
CA LYS A 61 39.50 -21.64 18.07
C LYS A 61 38.41 -22.04 17.06
N PHE A 62 37.17 -22.23 17.53
CA PHE A 62 36.00 -22.21 16.66
C PHE A 62 35.72 -20.78 16.16
N PRO A 63 35.37 -20.55 14.88
CA PRO A 63 35.22 -19.20 14.34
C PRO A 63 33.89 -18.59 14.79
N HIS A 64 33.89 -17.96 15.97
CA HIS A 64 32.76 -17.19 16.53
C HIS A 64 32.20 -16.10 15.60
N LYS A 65 33.00 -15.62 14.63
CA LYS A 65 32.60 -14.54 13.70
C LYS A 65 31.45 -14.92 12.77
N HIS A 66 31.30 -16.19 12.38
CA HIS A 66 30.28 -16.59 11.39
C HIS A 66 28.88 -16.81 12.00
N MET A 67 28.80 -17.18 13.28
CA MET A 67 27.52 -17.43 13.94
C MET A 67 26.89 -16.13 14.47
N VAL A 68 27.72 -15.20 14.96
CA VAL A 68 27.27 -13.84 15.35
C VAL A 68 26.85 -13.03 14.13
N GLY A 69 27.55 -13.19 12.98
CA GLY A 69 27.14 -12.59 11.71
C GLY A 69 25.78 -13.10 11.22
N GLY A 70 25.55 -14.42 11.24
CA GLY A 70 24.28 -15.00 10.80
C GLY A 70 23.08 -14.64 11.70
N ILE A 71 23.30 -14.47 13.01
CA ILE A 71 22.25 -14.01 13.94
C ILE A 71 22.00 -12.50 13.78
N ALA A 72 23.06 -11.69 13.62
CA ALA A 72 22.92 -10.25 13.38
C ALA A 72 22.25 -9.95 12.03
N ASP A 73 22.55 -10.73 10.98
CA ASP A 73 21.91 -10.59 9.67
C ASP A 73 20.45 -11.09 9.70
N ALA A 74 20.14 -12.16 10.43
CA ALA A 74 18.76 -12.61 10.65
C ALA A 74 17.94 -11.64 11.53
N MET A 75 18.57 -10.99 12.52
CA MET A 75 17.94 -9.95 13.35
C MET A 75 17.71 -8.67 12.54
N LYS A 76 18.61 -8.29 11.62
CA LYS A 76 18.41 -7.16 10.69
C LYS A 76 17.21 -7.35 9.76
N VAL A 77 16.93 -8.58 9.31
CA VAL A 77 15.73 -8.88 8.50
C VAL A 77 14.44 -8.70 9.31
N GLY A 78 14.49 -8.85 10.64
CA GLY A 78 13.34 -8.65 11.53
C GLY A 78 12.88 -7.19 11.68
N ASP A 79 13.79 -6.24 11.46
CA ASP A 79 13.54 -4.79 11.59
C ASP A 79 13.34 -4.07 10.25
N GLN A 80 13.56 -4.74 9.12
CA GLN A 80 13.37 -4.16 7.79
C GLN A 80 11.90 -3.91 7.48
N THR A 81 11.58 -2.66 7.16
CA THR A 81 10.22 -2.21 6.80
C THR A 81 9.82 -2.56 5.36
N VAL A 82 10.82 -2.81 4.48
CA VAL A 82 10.65 -3.32 3.11
C VAL A 82 11.59 -4.51 2.93
N LEU A 83 11.04 -5.65 2.52
CA LEU A 83 11.80 -6.86 2.21
C LEU A 83 11.93 -7.03 0.70
N THR A 84 13.07 -7.52 0.25
CA THR A 84 13.31 -7.82 -1.17
C THR A 84 13.79 -9.25 -1.34
N ARG A 85 13.25 -9.94 -2.34
CA ARG A 85 13.65 -11.29 -2.71
C ARG A 85 13.80 -11.42 -4.21
N ASP A 86 14.91 -12.00 -4.63
CA ASP A 86 15.17 -12.32 -6.03
C ASP A 86 14.48 -13.65 -6.39
N ARG A 87 13.76 -13.67 -7.51
CA ARG A 87 13.22 -14.88 -8.12
C ARG A 87 13.43 -14.84 -9.63
N GLY A 88 14.50 -15.48 -10.10
CA GLY A 88 14.91 -15.38 -11.49
C GLY A 88 15.11 -13.93 -11.92
N GLY A 89 14.46 -13.54 -13.02
CA GLY A 89 14.47 -12.17 -13.52
C GLY A 89 13.59 -11.18 -12.72
N PHE A 90 12.70 -11.68 -11.86
CA PHE A 90 11.78 -10.85 -11.07
C PHE A 90 12.36 -10.45 -9.72
N ARG A 91 11.94 -9.28 -9.22
CA ARG A 91 12.19 -8.81 -7.85
C ARG A 91 10.87 -8.75 -7.10
N VAL A 92 10.73 -9.58 -6.07
CA VAL A 92 9.58 -9.57 -5.16
C VAL A 92 9.90 -8.60 -4.02
N VAL A 93 9.10 -7.55 -3.91
CA VAL A 93 9.18 -6.53 -2.87
C VAL A 93 7.97 -6.67 -1.95
N THR A 94 8.20 -6.73 -0.64
CA THR A 94 7.15 -6.91 0.36
C THR A 94 7.18 -5.75 1.35
N LEU A 95 6.06 -5.03 1.49
CA LEU A 95 5.86 -4.07 2.57
C LEU A 95 5.70 -4.84 3.89
N ASN A 96 6.56 -4.57 4.87
CA ASN A 96 6.70 -5.40 6.08
C ASN A 96 6.51 -4.59 7.37
N ARG A 97 5.39 -3.87 7.46
CA ARG A 97 4.90 -3.25 8.70
C ARG A 97 3.47 -3.72 9.02
N PRO A 98 3.20 -5.04 9.13
CA PRO A 98 1.84 -5.58 9.24
C PRO A 98 1.07 -5.05 10.46
N LYS A 99 1.77 -4.75 11.57
CA LYS A 99 1.17 -4.13 12.78
C LYS A 99 0.62 -2.73 12.54
N ALA A 100 1.20 -2.00 11.60
CA ALA A 100 0.76 -0.67 11.16
C ALA A 100 -0.03 -0.74 9.84
N LEU A 101 -0.53 -1.92 9.46
CA LEU A 101 -1.23 -2.14 8.19
C LEU A 101 -0.42 -1.73 6.96
N ASN A 102 0.91 -1.88 7.05
CA ASN A 102 1.85 -1.50 6.00
C ASN A 102 1.76 0.00 5.62
N ALA A 103 1.37 0.87 6.55
CA ALA A 103 1.38 2.31 6.32
C ALA A 103 2.79 2.79 5.93
N LEU A 104 2.90 3.61 4.88
CA LEU A 104 4.16 4.09 4.31
C LEU A 104 4.78 5.16 5.21
N ASN A 105 5.94 4.88 5.77
CA ASN A 105 6.78 5.89 6.39
C ASN A 105 7.93 6.30 5.45
N GLU A 106 8.67 7.32 5.85
CA GLU A 106 9.79 7.87 5.09
C GLU A 106 10.84 6.80 4.71
N GLU A 107 11.19 5.92 5.66
CA GLU A 107 12.14 4.82 5.44
C GLU A 107 11.68 3.89 4.31
N MET A 108 10.40 3.51 4.30
CA MET A 108 9.84 2.66 3.25
C MET A 108 9.87 3.37 1.90
N ILE A 109 9.44 4.63 1.83
CA ILE A 109 9.38 5.39 0.57
C ILE A 109 10.78 5.54 -0.03
N LEU A 110 11.77 5.93 0.77
CA LEU A 110 13.17 6.04 0.33
C LEU A 110 13.73 4.68 -0.11
N SER A 111 13.41 3.60 0.63
CA SER A 111 13.82 2.24 0.27
C SER A 111 13.22 1.82 -1.06
N LEU A 112 11.92 2.00 -1.28
CA LEU A 112 11.23 1.68 -2.53
C LEU A 112 11.81 2.47 -3.69
N TYR A 113 11.98 3.79 -3.54
CA TYR A 113 12.56 4.66 -4.56
C TYR A 113 13.94 4.19 -4.99
N LYS A 114 14.81 3.89 -4.02
CA LYS A 114 16.17 3.38 -4.27
C LYS A 114 16.17 2.05 -5.01
N HIS A 115 15.36 1.09 -4.56
CA HIS A 115 15.30 -0.23 -5.19
C HIS A 115 14.73 -0.15 -6.61
N TYR A 116 13.64 0.59 -6.81
CA TYR A 116 13.01 0.71 -8.12
C TYR A 116 13.89 1.47 -9.13
N SER A 117 14.62 2.49 -8.67
CA SER A 117 15.62 3.17 -9.51
C SER A 117 16.71 2.19 -9.97
N ALA A 118 17.24 1.37 -9.05
CA ALA A 118 18.25 0.37 -9.39
C ALA A 118 17.71 -0.74 -10.29
N TYR A 119 16.47 -1.18 -10.07
CA TYR A 119 15.81 -2.20 -10.87
C TYR A 119 15.48 -1.70 -12.28
N ASP A 120 15.06 -0.44 -12.44
CA ASP A 120 14.82 0.13 -13.76
C ASP A 120 16.11 0.34 -14.55
N ALA A 121 17.24 0.59 -13.88
CA ALA A 121 18.55 0.72 -14.50
C ALA A 121 19.16 -0.62 -14.97
N SER A 122 18.80 -1.74 -14.35
CA SER A 122 19.42 -3.06 -14.61
C SER A 122 18.66 -3.89 -15.64
N ASP A 123 19.31 -4.26 -16.74
CA ASP A 123 18.73 -5.15 -17.77
C ASP A 123 18.56 -6.61 -17.27
N LEU A 124 19.16 -6.96 -16.13
CA LEU A 124 18.96 -8.26 -15.47
C LEU A 124 17.61 -8.36 -14.74
N VAL A 125 16.99 -7.22 -14.43
CA VAL A 125 15.66 -7.19 -13.82
C VAL A 125 14.61 -7.09 -14.92
N THR A 126 13.79 -8.12 -15.00
CA THR A 126 12.78 -8.30 -16.06
C THR A 126 11.38 -7.95 -15.57
N GLY A 127 11.19 -7.79 -14.27
CA GLY A 127 9.98 -7.26 -13.66
C GLY A 127 10.07 -7.11 -12.14
N VAL A 128 9.11 -6.37 -11.57
CA VAL A 128 8.95 -6.14 -10.14
C VAL A 128 7.55 -6.57 -9.72
N LEU A 129 7.44 -7.28 -8.61
CA LEU A 129 6.17 -7.57 -7.94
C LEU A 129 6.19 -6.92 -6.56
N LEU A 130 5.24 -6.02 -6.29
CA LEU A 130 5.00 -5.46 -4.96
C LEU A 130 3.82 -6.15 -4.28
N LYS A 131 3.99 -6.54 -3.02
CA LYS A 131 2.93 -7.07 -2.15
C LYS A 131 3.06 -6.56 -0.71
N GLY A 132 2.04 -6.78 0.11
CA GLY A 132 2.06 -6.48 1.54
C GLY A 132 2.12 -7.75 2.40
N GLU A 133 2.80 -7.69 3.54
CA GLU A 133 2.76 -8.74 4.55
C GLU A 133 1.48 -8.61 5.41
N GLY A 134 0.82 -9.73 5.71
CA GLY A 134 -0.33 -9.78 6.62
C GLY A 134 -1.66 -9.41 5.95
N LYS A 135 -2.53 -8.71 6.68
CA LYS A 135 -3.94 -8.47 6.28
C LYS A 135 -4.20 -7.26 5.38
N ALA A 136 -3.16 -6.48 5.11
CA ALA A 136 -3.26 -5.26 4.32
C ALA A 136 -2.15 -5.26 3.28
N PHE A 137 -2.48 -4.81 2.07
CA PHE A 137 -1.45 -4.44 1.12
C PHE A 137 -0.73 -3.18 1.65
N CYS A 138 -1.47 -2.08 1.78
CA CYS A 138 -1.00 -0.83 2.36
C CYS A 138 -2.20 0.08 2.70
N ALA A 139 -2.31 0.51 3.96
CA ALA A 139 -3.44 1.34 4.42
C ALA A 139 -3.24 2.87 4.28
N GLY A 140 -2.21 3.32 3.54
CA GLY A 140 -1.93 4.73 3.29
C GLY A 140 -0.57 5.18 3.83
N GLY A 141 -0.32 6.49 3.82
CA GLY A 141 0.85 7.09 4.47
C GLY A 141 0.75 7.06 6.00
N ASP A 142 1.89 7.06 6.70
CA ASP A 142 1.98 7.15 8.15
C ASP A 142 1.75 8.60 8.64
N VAL A 143 0.54 9.11 8.39
CA VAL A 143 0.12 10.50 8.67
C VAL A 143 0.19 10.88 10.15
N LYS A 144 0.18 9.89 11.06
CA LYS A 144 0.45 10.13 12.49
C LYS A 144 1.91 10.53 12.72
N ALA A 145 2.85 9.93 11.99
CA ALA A 145 4.24 10.32 12.05
C ALA A 145 4.43 11.72 11.43
N VAL A 146 3.76 11.99 10.31
CA VAL A 146 3.79 13.31 9.64
C VAL A 146 3.33 14.42 10.59
N THR A 147 2.13 14.29 11.16
CA THR A 147 1.57 15.31 12.07
C THR A 147 2.40 15.48 13.34
N LYS A 148 2.98 14.39 13.87
CA LYS A 148 3.91 14.46 15.00
C LYS A 148 5.17 15.27 14.64
N ARG A 149 5.82 14.96 13.52
CA ARG A 149 7.04 15.64 13.08
C ARG A 149 6.81 17.13 12.82
N TYR A 150 5.67 17.48 12.21
CA TYR A 150 5.30 18.87 12.02
C TYR A 150 5.19 19.62 13.36
N LYS A 151 4.48 19.06 14.34
CA LYS A 151 4.35 19.64 15.69
C LYS A 151 5.68 19.78 16.44
N GLU A 152 6.66 18.95 16.11
CA GLU A 152 8.01 19.01 16.64
C GLU A 152 8.91 20.05 15.91
N GLY A 153 8.37 20.77 14.93
CA GLY A 153 9.08 21.82 14.17
C GLY A 153 9.87 21.31 12.97
N PHE A 154 9.65 20.06 12.54
CA PHE A 154 10.34 19.45 11.40
C PHE A 154 9.55 19.60 10.09
N GLU A 155 9.08 20.81 9.80
CA GLU A 155 8.22 21.12 8.64
C GLU A 155 8.88 20.69 7.32
N LYS A 156 10.17 20.98 7.14
CA LYS A 156 10.93 20.59 5.94
C LYS A 156 10.98 19.08 5.71
N GLU A 157 11.04 18.28 6.78
CA GLU A 157 11.05 16.82 6.67
C GLU A 157 9.68 16.29 6.22
N VAL A 158 8.59 16.93 6.67
CA VAL A 158 7.24 16.61 6.21
C VAL A 158 7.08 16.87 4.72
N PHE A 159 7.52 18.02 4.23
CA PHE A 159 7.48 18.30 2.78
C PHE A 159 8.38 17.34 1.97
N ASN A 160 9.55 16.99 2.50
CA ASN A 160 10.43 16.02 1.84
C ASN A 160 9.83 14.62 1.79
N PHE A 161 9.05 14.21 2.80
CA PHE A 161 8.32 12.95 2.79
C PHE A 161 7.38 12.88 1.58
N PHE A 162 6.50 13.86 1.40
CA PHE A 162 5.54 13.88 0.29
C PHE A 162 6.22 14.10 -1.06
N ARG A 163 7.25 14.96 -1.13
CA ARG A 163 8.06 15.13 -2.35
C ARG A 163 8.61 13.79 -2.83
N THR A 164 9.22 13.03 -1.92
CA THR A 164 9.78 11.71 -2.24
C THR A 164 8.68 10.71 -2.58
N GLU A 165 7.53 10.77 -1.92
CA GLU A 165 6.35 9.95 -2.24
C GLU A 165 5.87 10.18 -3.68
N TYR A 166 5.70 11.44 -4.08
CA TYR A 166 5.22 11.78 -5.42
C TYR A 166 6.26 11.46 -6.49
N GLN A 167 7.56 11.63 -6.19
CA GLN A 167 8.64 11.15 -7.04
C GLN A 167 8.64 9.62 -7.19
N LEU A 168 8.33 8.88 -6.13
CA LEU A 168 8.15 7.43 -6.18
C LEU A 168 6.93 7.04 -7.02
N ASN A 169 5.80 7.73 -6.86
CA ASN A 169 4.60 7.49 -7.67
C ASN A 169 4.89 7.70 -9.16
N HIS A 170 5.57 8.79 -9.51
CA HIS A 170 6.03 9.07 -10.87
C HIS A 170 7.02 8.00 -11.39
N LEU A 171 7.97 7.56 -10.56
CA LEU A 171 8.92 6.50 -10.93
C LEU A 171 8.19 5.19 -11.26
N ILE A 172 7.20 4.79 -10.46
CA ILE A 172 6.40 3.59 -10.71
C ILE A 172 5.64 3.72 -12.05
N ALA A 173 5.11 4.91 -12.35
CA ALA A 173 4.39 5.15 -13.61
C ALA A 173 5.28 5.12 -14.86
N THR A 174 6.55 5.55 -14.72
CA THR A 174 7.44 5.81 -15.87
C THR A 174 8.59 4.82 -16.01
N MET A 175 8.74 3.87 -15.08
CA MET A 175 9.76 2.83 -15.18
C MET A 175 9.52 1.91 -16.39
N ARG A 176 10.61 1.46 -17.02
CA ARG A 176 10.56 0.55 -18.17
C ARG A 176 10.36 -0.89 -17.72
N THR A 177 10.86 -1.23 -16.54
CA THR A 177 10.69 -2.54 -15.93
C THR A 177 9.20 -2.80 -15.61
N PRO A 178 8.61 -3.91 -16.10
CA PRO A 178 7.22 -4.28 -15.80
C PRO A 178 6.93 -4.29 -14.30
N TYR A 179 5.83 -3.67 -13.89
CA TYR A 179 5.46 -3.55 -12.48
C TYR A 179 4.11 -4.21 -12.18
N VAL A 180 4.10 -5.13 -11.21
CA VAL A 180 2.92 -5.86 -10.76
C VAL A 180 2.64 -5.52 -9.29
N ALA A 181 1.49 -4.91 -9.00
CA ALA A 181 1.01 -4.69 -7.64
C ALA A 181 -0.05 -5.74 -7.27
N VAL A 182 0.20 -6.50 -6.21
CA VAL A 182 -0.77 -7.44 -5.62
C VAL A 182 -1.45 -6.78 -4.43
N MET A 183 -2.65 -6.25 -4.66
CA MET A 183 -3.43 -5.47 -3.69
C MET A 183 -4.23 -6.36 -2.73
N ASP A 184 -3.64 -7.46 -2.24
CA ASP A 184 -4.32 -8.44 -1.36
C ASP A 184 -4.55 -7.84 0.04
N GLY A 185 -5.76 -7.35 0.28
CA GLY A 185 -6.15 -6.67 1.53
C GLY A 185 -6.42 -5.17 1.38
N VAL A 186 -6.38 -4.46 2.52
CA VAL A 186 -6.61 -3.00 2.56
C VAL A 186 -5.59 -2.25 1.68
N THR A 187 -6.09 -1.41 0.77
CA THR A 187 -5.34 -0.57 -0.17
C THR A 187 -5.95 0.84 -0.17
N MET A 188 -5.34 1.79 0.55
CA MET A 188 -5.88 3.15 0.71
C MET A 188 -4.79 4.21 0.59
N GLY A 189 -5.13 5.44 0.18
CA GLY A 189 -4.21 6.58 0.12
C GLY A 189 -2.87 6.28 -0.54
N GLY A 190 -1.76 6.51 0.16
CA GLY A 190 -0.41 6.13 -0.32
C GLY A 190 -0.27 4.68 -0.80
N GLY A 191 -1.07 3.74 -0.30
CA GLY A 191 -1.17 2.38 -0.83
C GLY A 191 -1.69 2.34 -2.28
N ALA A 192 -2.68 3.16 -2.61
CA ALA A 192 -3.11 3.40 -3.98
C ALA A 192 -1.95 3.99 -4.81
N GLY A 193 -1.22 4.96 -4.25
CA GLY A 193 -0.06 5.59 -4.90
C GLY A 193 1.06 4.62 -5.27
N VAL A 194 1.36 3.61 -4.45
CA VAL A 194 2.40 2.60 -4.77
C VAL A 194 1.88 1.42 -5.61
N SER A 195 0.62 1.45 -6.03
CA SER A 195 0.01 0.37 -6.82
C SER A 195 -0.59 0.83 -8.15
N ILE A 196 -1.45 1.84 -8.14
CA ILE A 196 -2.31 2.20 -9.28
C ILE A 196 -1.53 2.71 -10.50
N HIS A 197 -0.34 3.24 -10.28
CA HIS A 197 0.53 3.73 -11.35
C HIS A 197 1.25 2.61 -12.10
N GLY A 198 1.33 1.41 -11.52
CA GLY A 198 1.99 0.26 -12.11
C GLY A 198 1.24 -0.34 -13.31
N ASP A 199 1.92 -1.16 -14.10
CA ASP A 199 1.35 -1.81 -15.29
C ASP A 199 0.16 -2.71 -14.95
N PHE A 200 0.36 -3.60 -13.97
CA PHE A 200 -0.59 -4.62 -13.57
C PHE A 200 -0.99 -4.44 -12.12
N ARG A 201 -2.29 -4.33 -11.89
CA ARG A 201 -2.92 -4.12 -10.58
C ARG A 201 -3.85 -5.30 -10.33
N ILE A 202 -3.45 -6.15 -9.41
CA ILE A 202 -4.13 -7.41 -9.12
C ILE A 202 -4.96 -7.20 -7.86
N ALA A 203 -6.28 -7.26 -8.00
CA ALA A 203 -7.20 -7.39 -6.88
C ALA A 203 -7.39 -8.88 -6.54
N THR A 204 -7.74 -9.13 -5.29
CA THR A 204 -8.20 -10.42 -4.77
C THR A 204 -9.55 -10.21 -4.10
N GLU A 205 -10.21 -11.28 -3.67
CA GLU A 205 -11.41 -11.18 -2.85
C GLU A 205 -11.20 -10.34 -1.58
N LYS A 206 -9.97 -10.28 -1.05
CA LYS A 206 -9.65 -9.53 0.17
C LYS A 206 -9.38 -8.04 -0.08
N THR A 207 -9.21 -7.62 -1.33
CA THR A 207 -8.91 -6.23 -1.65
C THR A 207 -10.03 -5.32 -1.16
N LEU A 208 -9.66 -4.29 -0.39
CA LEU A 208 -10.53 -3.21 0.03
C LEU A 208 -9.87 -1.89 -0.36
N PHE A 209 -10.41 -1.24 -1.38
CA PHE A 209 -9.93 0.04 -1.88
C PHE A 209 -10.75 1.20 -1.32
N ALA A 210 -10.11 2.31 -0.97
CA ALA A 210 -10.76 3.60 -0.73
C ALA A 210 -9.74 4.75 -0.78
N MET A 211 -10.23 5.97 -1.05
CA MET A 211 -9.49 7.23 -0.92
C MET A 211 -10.18 8.11 0.14
N PRO A 212 -9.93 7.89 1.45
CA PRO A 212 -10.67 8.53 2.55
C PRO A 212 -10.10 9.89 2.98
N GLU A 213 -9.23 10.51 2.19
CA GLU A 213 -8.43 11.68 2.57
C GLU A 213 -9.30 12.90 2.95
N CYS A 214 -10.42 13.12 2.25
CA CYS A 214 -11.33 14.23 2.55
C CYS A 214 -11.88 14.18 3.98
N ALA A 215 -12.16 12.98 4.48
CA ALA A 215 -12.61 12.78 5.85
C ALA A 215 -11.50 13.05 6.87
N LEU A 216 -10.24 12.93 6.46
CA LEU A 216 -9.06 13.19 7.28
C LEU A 216 -8.60 14.66 7.24
N GLY A 217 -9.25 15.52 6.46
CA GLY A 217 -8.82 16.91 6.28
C GLY A 217 -7.64 17.07 5.33
N LEU A 218 -7.46 16.12 4.40
CA LEU A 218 -6.53 16.23 3.26
C LEU A 218 -7.33 16.12 1.95
N PHE A 219 -6.69 16.32 0.80
CA PHE A 219 -7.27 16.04 -0.51
C PHE A 219 -6.80 14.65 -0.99
N THR A 220 -7.48 14.07 -2.00
CA THR A 220 -7.02 12.78 -2.55
C THR A 220 -5.77 12.99 -3.41
N ASP A 221 -4.62 12.58 -2.89
CA ASP A 221 -3.31 12.87 -3.46
C ASP A 221 -2.66 11.64 -4.12
N VAL A 222 -1.33 11.57 -4.17
CA VAL A 222 -0.53 10.47 -4.74
C VAL A 222 -0.88 10.11 -6.18
N GLY A 223 -1.29 11.10 -6.97
CA GLY A 223 -1.73 11.01 -8.35
C GLY A 223 -3.20 10.60 -8.52
N ALA A 224 -4.00 10.60 -7.44
CA ALA A 224 -5.42 10.28 -7.49
C ALA A 224 -6.21 11.24 -8.36
N THR A 225 -5.83 12.51 -8.40
CA THR A 225 -6.49 13.48 -9.29
C THR A 225 -6.35 13.07 -10.75
N HIS A 226 -5.28 12.36 -11.12
CA HIS A 226 -5.07 11.81 -12.46
C HIS A 226 -5.71 10.43 -12.64
N PHE A 227 -5.47 9.46 -11.74
CA PHE A 227 -5.97 8.11 -11.99
C PHE A 227 -7.49 7.98 -11.82
N LEU A 228 -8.12 8.75 -10.92
CA LEU A 228 -9.57 8.77 -10.77
C LEU A 228 -10.28 9.48 -11.94
N THR A 229 -9.55 10.26 -12.74
CA THR A 229 -10.12 10.94 -13.91
C THR A 229 -9.89 10.16 -15.21
N HIS A 230 -8.82 9.35 -15.29
CA HIS A 230 -8.42 8.67 -16.52
C HIS A 230 -8.58 7.15 -16.51
N LYS A 231 -8.47 6.50 -15.34
CA LYS A 231 -8.60 5.02 -15.25
C LYS A 231 -10.02 4.58 -14.94
N THR A 232 -10.79 5.44 -14.28
CA THR A 232 -12.21 5.21 -14.01
C THR A 232 -13.04 6.11 -14.92
N ARG A 233 -14.36 5.92 -14.88
CA ARG A 233 -15.26 6.95 -15.39
C ARG A 233 -15.23 8.14 -14.42
N TYR A 234 -15.04 9.36 -14.93
CA TYR A 234 -14.85 10.58 -14.15
C TYR A 234 -15.79 10.70 -12.94
N GLU A 235 -17.10 10.54 -13.13
CA GLU A 235 -18.09 10.70 -12.06
C GLU A 235 -17.96 9.62 -10.96
N LEU A 236 -17.54 8.40 -11.33
CA LEU A 236 -17.20 7.37 -10.35
C LEU A 236 -15.94 7.74 -9.57
N GLY A 237 -14.97 8.37 -10.24
CA GLY A 237 -13.78 8.94 -9.60
C GLY A 237 -14.12 10.01 -8.57
N VAL A 238 -15.01 10.95 -8.92
CA VAL A 238 -15.51 11.98 -7.99
C VAL A 238 -16.20 11.32 -6.79
N TYR A 239 -17.08 10.34 -7.01
CA TYR A 239 -17.73 9.59 -5.93
C TYR A 239 -16.73 8.93 -4.97
N LEU A 240 -15.72 8.24 -5.51
CA LEU A 240 -14.67 7.59 -4.71
C LEU A 240 -13.88 8.59 -3.86
N ALA A 241 -13.54 9.75 -4.44
CA ALA A 241 -12.75 10.78 -3.77
C ALA A 241 -13.53 11.56 -2.70
N MET A 242 -14.80 11.91 -2.98
CA MET A 242 -15.61 12.71 -2.06
C MET A 242 -16.15 11.89 -0.90
N CYS A 243 -16.63 10.67 -1.18
CA CYS A 243 -17.29 9.85 -0.18
C CYS A 243 -16.32 8.93 0.59
N GLY A 244 -15.07 8.79 0.14
CA GLY A 244 -14.16 7.76 0.64
C GLY A 244 -14.77 6.37 0.52
N ALA A 245 -15.54 6.15 -0.55
CA ALA A 245 -16.34 4.94 -0.73
C ALA A 245 -15.43 3.71 -0.80
N ARG A 246 -15.86 2.65 -0.12
CA ARG A 246 -15.13 1.38 -0.08
C ARG A 246 -15.61 0.51 -1.22
N VAL A 247 -14.67 0.01 -2.02
CA VAL A 247 -14.95 -0.95 -3.09
C VAL A 247 -14.11 -2.19 -2.85
N ARG A 248 -14.71 -3.36 -3.04
CA ARG A 248 -14.10 -4.65 -2.72
C ARG A 248 -13.92 -5.52 -3.94
N GLY A 249 -12.91 -6.38 -3.86
CA GLY A 249 -12.83 -7.56 -4.70
C GLY A 249 -12.80 -7.28 -6.20
N ARG A 250 -13.57 -8.08 -6.94
CA ARG A 250 -13.62 -8.06 -8.41
C ARG A 250 -14.14 -6.75 -8.98
N GLU A 251 -14.99 -6.04 -8.25
CA GLU A 251 -15.64 -4.81 -8.73
C GLU A 251 -14.61 -3.72 -9.06
N LEU A 252 -13.42 -3.77 -8.46
CA LEU A 252 -12.28 -2.91 -8.80
C LEU A 252 -11.84 -3.03 -10.25
N VAL A 253 -12.01 -4.21 -10.87
CA VAL A 253 -11.73 -4.41 -12.31
C VAL A 253 -12.78 -3.68 -13.15
N ASP A 254 -14.06 -3.74 -12.75
CA ASP A 254 -15.19 -3.17 -13.50
C ASP A 254 -15.24 -1.64 -13.48
N ILE A 255 -14.58 -1.03 -12.48
CA ILE A 255 -14.41 0.43 -12.38
C ILE A 255 -13.02 0.91 -12.83
N GLY A 256 -12.13 0.00 -13.24
CA GLY A 256 -10.81 0.32 -13.82
C GLY A 256 -9.67 0.55 -12.83
N ILE A 257 -9.91 0.40 -11.52
CA ILE A 257 -8.87 0.52 -10.48
C ILE A 257 -7.91 -0.67 -10.57
N ALA A 258 -8.42 -1.89 -10.62
CA ALA A 258 -7.64 -3.10 -10.86
C ALA A 258 -7.63 -3.47 -12.35
N THR A 259 -6.56 -4.12 -12.80
CA THR A 259 -6.50 -4.72 -14.15
C THR A 259 -7.01 -6.15 -14.19
N HIS A 260 -6.75 -6.89 -13.13
CA HIS A 260 -7.00 -8.32 -13.06
C HIS A 260 -7.53 -8.67 -11.68
N PHE A 261 -8.26 -9.76 -11.61
CA PHE A 261 -8.66 -10.40 -10.37
C PHE A 261 -8.04 -11.79 -10.30
N VAL A 262 -7.29 -12.04 -9.24
CA VAL A 262 -6.66 -13.34 -8.98
C VAL A 262 -7.08 -13.76 -7.57
N PRO A 263 -7.77 -14.90 -7.39
CA PRO A 263 -8.10 -15.39 -6.06
C PRO A 263 -6.86 -15.50 -5.17
N SER A 264 -6.92 -15.10 -3.90
CA SER A 264 -5.72 -14.98 -3.06
C SER A 264 -4.96 -16.31 -2.89
N PHE A 265 -5.65 -17.45 -2.97
CA PHE A 265 -5.04 -18.79 -2.91
C PHE A 265 -4.17 -19.14 -4.14
N LYS A 266 -4.31 -18.41 -5.26
CA LYS A 266 -3.49 -18.56 -6.48
C LYS A 266 -2.29 -17.61 -6.53
N LEU A 267 -2.13 -16.70 -5.56
CA LEU A 267 -1.04 -15.72 -5.60
C LEU A 267 0.35 -16.35 -5.50
N ASP A 268 0.51 -17.43 -4.74
CA ASP A 268 1.78 -18.16 -4.67
C ASP A 268 2.12 -18.84 -6.00
N GLU A 269 1.09 -19.34 -6.72
CA GLU A 269 1.26 -19.86 -8.08
C GLU A 269 1.71 -18.75 -9.02
N LEU A 270 1.05 -17.58 -8.99
CA LEU A 270 1.44 -16.43 -9.80
C LEU A 270 2.89 -16.01 -9.54
N GLU A 271 3.29 -15.84 -8.28
CA GLU A 271 4.66 -15.48 -7.92
C GLU A 271 5.67 -16.52 -8.42
N GLY A 272 5.32 -17.82 -8.32
CA GLY A 272 6.11 -18.91 -8.86
C GLY A 272 6.29 -18.79 -10.37
N ARG A 273 5.19 -18.62 -11.13
CA ARG A 273 5.22 -18.50 -12.60
C ARG A 273 6.07 -17.33 -13.07
N LEU A 274 5.87 -16.14 -12.49
CA LEU A 274 6.66 -14.94 -12.83
C LEU A 274 8.15 -15.15 -12.53
N GLY A 275 8.47 -15.80 -11.41
CA GLY A 275 9.83 -16.05 -10.95
C GLY A 275 10.57 -17.12 -11.77
N ASP A 276 9.88 -18.17 -12.20
CA ASP A 276 10.47 -19.33 -12.88
C ASP A 276 10.46 -19.18 -14.41
N ALA A 277 9.79 -18.15 -14.94
CA ALA A 277 9.73 -17.86 -16.36
C ALA A 277 11.12 -17.58 -16.97
N ARG A 278 11.31 -18.05 -18.21
CA ARG A 278 12.51 -17.73 -19.00
C ARG A 278 12.31 -16.40 -19.70
N TRP A 279 12.90 -15.36 -19.14
CA TRP A 279 12.81 -14.00 -19.67
C TRP A 279 13.87 -13.74 -20.74
N GLY A 280 13.43 -13.33 -21.94
CA GLY A 280 14.29 -12.77 -22.98
C GLY A 280 14.52 -11.26 -22.86
N GLY A 281 14.03 -10.65 -21.78
CA GLY A 281 14.00 -9.21 -21.54
C GLY A 281 12.75 -8.80 -20.75
N ARG A 282 12.47 -7.49 -20.76
CA ARG A 282 11.27 -6.90 -20.16
C ARG A 282 10.09 -7.02 -21.12
N ASP A 283 9.27 -8.06 -20.93
CA ASP A 283 8.12 -8.36 -21.80
C ASP A 283 6.80 -8.23 -21.01
N LYS A 284 6.13 -7.08 -21.18
CA LYS A 284 4.84 -6.80 -20.51
C LYS A 284 3.73 -7.73 -21.02
N ASP A 285 3.76 -8.16 -22.27
CA ASP A 285 2.71 -9.03 -22.81
C ASP A 285 2.83 -10.46 -22.26
N LEU A 286 4.06 -10.93 -22.05
CA LEU A 286 4.28 -12.20 -21.34
C LEU A 286 3.83 -12.12 -19.88
N VAL A 287 4.12 -11.02 -19.18
CA VAL A 287 3.58 -10.79 -17.82
C VAL A 287 2.06 -10.84 -17.82
N ARG A 288 1.40 -10.13 -18.75
CA ARG A 288 -0.06 -10.12 -18.89
C ARG A 288 -0.61 -11.53 -19.05
N ARG A 289 -0.09 -12.30 -20.02
CA ARG A 289 -0.56 -13.68 -20.29
C ARG A 289 -0.42 -14.57 -19.05
N MET A 290 0.69 -14.48 -18.33
CA MET A 290 0.88 -15.28 -17.11
C MET A 290 -0.08 -14.90 -15.98
N ILE A 291 -0.47 -13.63 -15.87
CA ILE A 291 -1.51 -13.19 -14.94
C ILE A 291 -2.87 -13.72 -15.41
N GLU A 292 -3.21 -13.59 -16.69
CA GLU A 292 -4.48 -14.07 -17.26
C GLU A 292 -4.66 -15.59 -17.12
N GLU A 293 -3.59 -16.38 -17.18
CA GLU A 293 -3.62 -17.83 -17.00
C GLU A 293 -4.00 -18.29 -15.58
N VAL A 294 -3.77 -17.45 -14.58
CA VAL A 294 -4.14 -17.73 -13.18
C VAL A 294 -5.32 -16.90 -12.70
N ALA A 295 -5.62 -15.81 -13.40
CA ALA A 295 -6.76 -14.96 -13.15
C ALA A 295 -8.06 -15.76 -13.29
N ASP A 296 -9.07 -15.32 -12.55
CA ASP A 296 -10.40 -15.84 -12.72
C ASP A 296 -11.30 -14.73 -13.29
N PRO A 297 -11.77 -14.87 -14.54
CA PRO A 297 -12.63 -13.87 -15.15
C PRO A 297 -14.06 -13.85 -14.58
N HIS A 298 -14.48 -14.89 -13.86
CA HIS A 298 -15.87 -15.08 -13.46
C HIS A 298 -16.10 -15.27 -11.96
N ASP A 299 -15.06 -15.48 -11.16
CA ASP A 299 -15.25 -15.82 -9.75
C ASP A 299 -15.62 -14.63 -8.87
N LYS A 300 -16.80 -14.72 -8.26
CA LYS A 300 -17.16 -13.98 -7.06
C LYS A 300 -16.87 -14.90 -5.88
N VAL A 301 -15.60 -15.04 -5.51
CA VAL A 301 -15.22 -15.86 -4.36
C VAL A 301 -15.95 -15.30 -3.14
N ASP A 302 -16.86 -16.09 -2.58
CA ASP A 302 -17.52 -15.78 -1.33
C ASP A 302 -16.45 -15.73 -0.23
N LEU A 303 -16.26 -14.56 0.36
CA LEU A 303 -15.30 -14.32 1.43
C LEU A 303 -15.64 -15.06 2.72
N GLY A 304 -16.80 -15.73 2.79
CA GLY A 304 -17.20 -16.53 3.94
C GLY A 304 -17.21 -15.71 5.22
N ASP A 305 -17.66 -14.46 5.15
CA ASP A 305 -17.77 -13.55 6.30
C ASP A 305 -18.97 -13.88 7.24
N GLY A 306 -19.34 -15.16 7.30
CA GLY A 306 -20.35 -15.68 8.22
C GLY A 306 -21.79 -15.58 7.73
N GLY A 307 -22.03 -15.72 6.43
CA GLY A 307 -23.38 -15.92 5.88
C GLY A 307 -24.21 -14.66 5.74
N LYS A 308 -23.58 -13.48 5.58
CA LYS A 308 -24.29 -12.32 5.04
C LYS A 308 -24.27 -12.42 3.52
N GLU A 309 -25.44 -12.34 2.89
CA GLU A 309 -25.53 -12.13 1.45
C GLU A 309 -24.56 -11.00 1.07
N MET A 310 -23.64 -11.30 0.16
CA MET A 310 -22.69 -10.33 -0.37
C MET A 310 -23.47 -9.22 -1.06
N SER A 311 -23.74 -8.13 -0.34
CA SER A 311 -24.32 -6.94 -0.92
C SER A 311 -23.37 -6.42 -1.99
N VAL A 312 -23.80 -6.39 -3.24
CA VAL A 312 -23.08 -5.77 -4.36
C VAL A 312 -22.67 -4.35 -3.94
N ASP A 313 -21.42 -3.90 -4.17
CA ASP A 313 -21.05 -2.57 -3.69
C ASP A 313 -21.92 -1.52 -4.40
N PRO A 314 -22.28 -0.42 -3.70
CA PRO A 314 -23.14 0.62 -4.26
C PRO A 314 -22.65 1.17 -5.61
N ILE A 315 -21.33 1.19 -5.83
CA ILE A 315 -20.73 1.68 -7.08
C ILE A 315 -21.13 0.85 -8.31
N VAL A 316 -21.44 -0.43 -8.11
CA VAL A 316 -21.96 -1.33 -9.14
C VAL A 316 -23.49 -1.31 -9.14
N ALA A 317 -24.11 -1.44 -7.96
CA ALA A 317 -25.57 -1.53 -7.84
C ALA A 317 -26.30 -0.25 -8.30
N HIS A 318 -25.72 0.93 -8.05
CA HIS A 318 -26.31 2.25 -8.32
C HIS A 318 -25.48 3.05 -9.32
N ARG A 319 -24.70 2.37 -10.18
CA ARG A 319 -23.71 2.99 -11.07
C ARG A 319 -24.28 4.18 -11.86
N SER A 320 -25.43 4.01 -12.51
CA SER A 320 -26.06 5.07 -13.32
C SER A 320 -26.48 6.27 -12.48
N GLU A 321 -27.05 6.02 -11.29
CA GLU A 321 -27.45 7.10 -10.39
C GLU A 321 -26.25 7.86 -9.83
N ILE A 322 -25.18 7.16 -9.47
CA ILE A 322 -23.92 7.78 -9.04
C ILE A 322 -23.37 8.67 -10.15
N ILE A 323 -23.37 8.19 -11.39
CA ILE A 323 -22.95 8.98 -12.54
C ILE A 323 -23.77 10.26 -12.68
N GLU A 324 -25.10 10.18 -12.55
CA GLU A 324 -25.97 11.36 -12.65
C GLU A 324 -25.67 12.38 -11.56
N VAL A 325 -25.57 11.92 -10.31
CA VAL A 325 -25.37 12.80 -9.15
C VAL A 325 -23.99 13.44 -9.17
N PHE A 326 -22.95 12.65 -9.43
CA PHE A 326 -21.56 13.14 -9.41
C PHE A 326 -21.09 13.75 -10.74
N ALA A 327 -22.01 13.94 -11.69
CA ALA A 327 -21.82 14.79 -12.86
C ALA A 327 -22.08 16.28 -12.56
N LEU A 328 -22.72 16.60 -11.43
CA LEU A 328 -23.01 17.98 -11.01
C LEU A 328 -21.71 18.76 -10.74
N ASP A 329 -21.78 20.08 -10.87
CA ASP A 329 -20.59 20.92 -10.94
C ASP A 329 -20.03 21.27 -9.56
N THR A 330 -20.84 21.34 -8.52
CA THR A 330 -20.40 21.77 -7.19
C THR A 330 -20.70 20.73 -6.12
N ILE A 331 -19.96 20.78 -5.00
CA ILE A 331 -20.21 19.90 -3.85
C ILE A 331 -21.59 20.19 -3.25
N GLU A 332 -22.00 21.44 -3.26
CA GLU A 332 -23.30 21.90 -2.80
C GLU A 332 -24.45 21.27 -3.59
N GLU A 333 -24.38 21.30 -4.93
CA GLU A 333 -25.36 20.64 -5.81
C GLU A 333 -25.40 19.12 -5.59
N ILE A 334 -24.23 18.49 -5.46
CA ILE A 334 -24.11 17.05 -5.15
C ILE A 334 -24.80 16.75 -3.81
N CYS A 335 -24.53 17.55 -2.77
CA CYS A 335 -25.15 17.39 -1.45
C CYS A 335 -26.67 17.56 -1.50
N GLU A 336 -27.16 18.57 -2.22
CA GLU A 336 -28.60 18.82 -2.37
C GLU A 336 -29.31 17.62 -3.03
N GLU A 337 -28.77 17.13 -4.15
CA GLU A 337 -29.37 16.01 -4.88
C GLU A 337 -29.28 14.69 -4.07
N LEU A 338 -28.17 14.44 -3.38
CA LEU A 338 -28.05 13.29 -2.47
C LEU A 338 -29.05 13.36 -1.31
N SER A 339 -29.18 14.54 -0.68
CA SER A 339 -30.13 14.77 0.43
C SER A 339 -31.58 14.56 -0.02
N LYS A 340 -31.93 15.08 -1.20
CA LYS A 340 -33.24 14.89 -1.81
C LYS A 340 -33.54 13.42 -2.08
N ARG A 341 -32.64 12.67 -2.72
CA ARG A 341 -32.83 11.22 -2.96
C ARG A 341 -32.84 10.43 -1.64
N ALA A 342 -32.03 10.81 -0.66
CA ALA A 342 -32.05 10.20 0.67
C ALA A 342 -33.41 10.37 1.37
N SER A 343 -34.05 11.55 1.24
CA SER A 343 -35.40 11.80 1.78
C SER A 343 -36.48 10.92 1.15
N GLN A 344 -36.22 10.37 -0.05
CA GLN A 344 -37.08 9.42 -0.75
C GLN A 344 -36.80 7.96 -0.38
N GLY A 345 -35.89 7.71 0.57
CA GLY A 345 -35.54 6.37 1.05
C GLY A 345 -34.40 5.69 0.30
N VAL A 346 -33.68 6.40 -0.58
CA VAL A 346 -32.53 5.84 -1.32
C VAL A 346 -31.32 5.74 -0.39
N LYS A 347 -31.06 4.53 0.12
CA LYS A 347 -30.10 4.30 1.21
C LYS A 347 -28.66 4.69 0.88
N TRP A 348 -28.17 4.39 -0.32
CA TRP A 348 -26.79 4.72 -0.71
C TRP A 348 -26.56 6.24 -0.77
N CYS A 349 -27.57 7.02 -1.16
CA CYS A 349 -27.52 8.48 -1.14
C CYS A 349 -27.40 9.02 0.28
N GLU A 350 -28.14 8.44 1.23
CA GLU A 350 -28.06 8.81 2.65
C GLU A 350 -26.64 8.61 3.20
N ASP A 351 -26.03 7.47 2.89
CA ASP A 351 -24.68 7.15 3.35
C ASP A 351 -23.61 8.03 2.68
N ALA A 352 -23.74 8.29 1.38
CA ALA A 352 -22.87 9.21 0.63
C ALA A 352 -22.97 10.66 1.16
N HIS A 353 -24.19 11.16 1.37
CA HIS A 353 -24.43 12.48 1.94
C HIS A 353 -23.80 12.61 3.34
N LYS A 354 -24.00 11.61 4.21
CA LYS A 354 -23.37 11.59 5.54
C LYS A 354 -21.85 11.56 5.48
N ALA A 355 -21.26 10.87 4.51
CA ALA A 355 -19.80 10.83 4.35
C ALA A 355 -19.25 12.21 3.94
N ILE A 356 -19.91 12.86 2.98
CA ILE A 356 -19.53 14.21 2.52
C ILE A 356 -19.68 15.22 3.67
N MET A 357 -20.84 15.25 4.34
CA MET A 357 -21.09 16.21 5.43
C MET A 357 -20.21 16.03 6.68
N ARG A 358 -19.51 14.90 6.82
CA ARG A 358 -18.53 14.68 7.89
C ARG A 358 -17.10 15.08 7.51
N SER A 359 -16.84 15.28 6.23
CA SER A 359 -15.51 15.59 5.69
C SER A 359 -15.20 17.08 5.78
N SER A 360 -13.93 17.46 5.61
CA SER A 360 -13.55 18.88 5.58
C SER A 360 -14.16 19.57 4.34
N PRO A 361 -14.83 20.71 4.50
CA PRO A 361 -15.35 21.50 3.38
C PRO A 361 -14.27 21.88 2.36
N MET A 362 -13.08 22.27 2.85
CA MET A 362 -11.96 22.63 1.97
C MET A 362 -11.39 21.41 1.25
N SER A 363 -11.22 20.28 1.96
CA SER A 363 -10.84 19.03 1.32
C SER A 363 -11.75 18.64 0.15
N LEU A 364 -13.07 18.71 0.35
CA LEU A 364 -14.04 18.36 -0.67
C LEU A 364 -13.94 19.28 -1.90
N LYS A 365 -13.97 20.60 -1.68
CA LYS A 365 -13.95 21.57 -2.78
C LYS A 365 -12.62 21.56 -3.54
N VAL A 366 -11.50 21.53 -2.83
CA VAL A 366 -10.17 21.46 -3.44
C VAL A 366 -10.00 20.16 -4.20
N THR A 367 -10.47 19.02 -3.67
CA THR A 367 -10.38 17.75 -4.39
C THR A 367 -11.23 17.74 -5.66
N LEU A 368 -12.47 18.25 -5.61
CA LEU A 368 -13.31 18.34 -6.81
C LEU A 368 -12.68 19.24 -7.87
N GLU A 369 -12.15 20.39 -7.48
CA GLU A 369 -11.48 21.29 -8.40
C GLU A 369 -10.20 20.67 -8.99
N ALA A 370 -9.41 19.96 -8.18
CA ALA A 370 -8.23 19.25 -8.65
C ALA A 370 -8.58 18.13 -9.65
N LEU A 371 -9.66 17.37 -9.41
CA LEU A 371 -10.17 16.38 -10.37
C LEU A 371 -10.59 17.04 -11.69
N LYS A 372 -11.27 18.19 -11.64
CA LYS A 372 -11.65 18.94 -12.85
C LYS A 372 -10.42 19.38 -13.65
N ARG A 373 -9.43 19.99 -12.98
CA ARG A 373 -8.18 20.46 -13.61
C ARG A 373 -7.35 19.31 -14.19
N SER A 374 -7.40 18.14 -13.56
CA SER A 374 -6.64 16.96 -14.02
C SER A 374 -7.26 16.21 -15.19
N ARG A 375 -8.49 16.51 -15.66
CA ARG A 375 -9.16 15.75 -16.74
C ARG A 375 -8.38 15.62 -18.05
N ASN A 376 -7.50 16.56 -18.34
CA ASN A 376 -6.69 16.59 -19.56
C ASN A 376 -5.18 16.71 -19.26
N SER A 377 -4.77 16.46 -18.02
CA SER A 377 -3.39 16.64 -17.56
C SER A 377 -2.61 15.34 -17.64
N SER A 378 -1.29 15.44 -17.83
CA SER A 378 -0.42 14.29 -17.61
C SER A 378 -0.35 13.94 -16.12
N LEU A 379 0.11 12.72 -15.78
CA LEU A 379 0.37 12.37 -14.38
C LEU A 379 1.43 13.30 -13.76
N GLU A 380 2.43 13.71 -14.54
CA GLU A 380 3.48 14.62 -14.08
C GLU A 380 2.89 15.96 -13.64
N ASP A 381 2.03 16.55 -14.48
CA ASP A 381 1.37 17.82 -14.19
C ASP A 381 0.39 17.69 -13.02
N ALA A 382 -0.32 16.56 -12.93
CA ALA A 382 -1.20 16.29 -11.80
C ALA A 382 -0.41 16.21 -10.49
N LEU A 383 0.71 15.48 -10.44
CA LEU A 383 1.53 15.39 -9.22
C LEU A 383 2.15 16.74 -8.83
N LYS A 384 2.54 17.59 -9.79
CA LYS A 384 2.98 18.97 -9.51
C LYS A 384 1.86 19.80 -8.90
N MET A 385 0.66 19.73 -9.47
CA MET A 385 -0.52 20.40 -8.94
C MET A 385 -0.86 19.90 -7.53
N GLU A 386 -0.87 18.59 -7.31
CA GLU A 386 -1.10 17.99 -6.00
C GLU A 386 -0.04 18.44 -4.99
N PHE A 387 1.23 18.59 -5.40
CA PHE A 387 2.28 19.13 -4.53
C PHE A 387 2.00 20.58 -4.10
N ARG A 388 1.50 21.44 -4.99
CA ARG A 388 1.07 22.80 -4.62
C ARG A 388 -0.10 22.78 -3.63
N ILE A 389 -1.11 21.94 -3.90
CA ILE A 389 -2.27 21.78 -3.02
C ILE A 389 -1.83 21.34 -1.62
N LEU A 390 -0.87 20.42 -1.56
CA LEU A 390 -0.33 19.92 -0.31
C LEU A 390 0.25 21.03 0.57
N HIS A 391 0.93 22.04 0.01
CA HIS A 391 1.40 23.20 0.79
C HIS A 391 0.27 23.88 1.56
N GLY A 392 -0.86 24.15 0.89
CA GLY A 392 -2.03 24.73 1.55
C GLY A 392 -2.58 23.88 2.69
N PHE A 393 -2.58 22.54 2.54
CA PHE A 393 -3.03 21.64 3.62
C PHE A 393 -2.02 21.50 4.77
N MET A 394 -0.73 21.57 4.49
CA MET A 394 0.31 21.49 5.53
C MET A 394 0.39 22.77 6.35
N GLU A 395 0.13 23.94 5.76
CA GLU A 395 0.00 25.21 6.49
C GLU A 395 -1.36 25.37 7.19
N GLY A 396 -2.39 24.69 6.65
CA GLY A 396 -3.76 24.72 7.16
C GLY A 396 -3.99 23.91 8.44
N ASN A 397 -5.23 23.98 8.96
CA ASN A 397 -5.63 23.32 10.21
C ASN A 397 -6.18 21.90 10.01
N ASP A 398 -6.98 21.71 8.95
CA ASP A 398 -7.87 20.56 8.83
C ASP A 398 -7.14 19.22 8.79
N PHE A 399 -5.98 19.14 8.15
CA PHE A 399 -5.20 17.90 8.14
C PHE A 399 -4.81 17.45 9.56
N TYR A 400 -4.28 18.37 10.38
CA TYR A 400 -3.87 18.04 11.74
C TYR A 400 -5.08 17.73 12.63
N GLU A 401 -6.18 18.44 12.44
CA GLU A 401 -7.42 18.24 13.19
C GLU A 401 -8.09 16.91 12.84
N GLY A 402 -8.16 16.55 11.55
CA GLY A 402 -8.71 15.27 11.12
C GLY A 402 -7.85 14.10 11.59
N VAL A 403 -6.52 14.20 11.51
CA VAL A 403 -5.62 13.20 12.08
C VAL A 403 -5.80 13.07 13.60
N ARG A 404 -5.96 14.19 14.33
CA ARG A 404 -6.28 14.17 15.77
C ARG A 404 -7.57 13.40 16.02
N ALA A 405 -8.67 13.83 15.40
CA ALA A 405 -10.01 13.32 15.63
C ALA A 405 -10.17 11.84 15.25
N ILE A 406 -9.55 11.38 14.16
CA ILE A 406 -9.77 10.04 13.59
C ILE A 406 -8.73 9.03 14.06
N LEU A 407 -7.46 9.43 14.16
CA LEU A 407 -6.35 8.48 14.33
C LEU A 407 -5.66 8.55 15.70
N VAL A 408 -5.64 9.72 16.33
CA VAL A 408 -4.98 9.94 17.63
C VAL A 408 -5.98 9.79 18.78
N GLU A 409 -6.96 10.68 18.87
CA GLU A 409 -7.97 10.72 19.94
C GLU A 409 -9.18 9.84 19.62
N LYS A 410 -9.45 9.61 18.33
CA LYS A 410 -10.52 8.71 17.85
C LYS A 410 -11.92 9.11 18.34
N ASP A 411 -12.15 10.40 18.59
CA ASP A 411 -13.46 10.93 18.96
C ASP A 411 -14.42 11.01 17.77
N ASN A 412 -13.90 10.96 16.53
CA ASN A 412 -14.64 11.16 15.28
C ASN A 412 -15.41 12.49 15.24
N LYS A 413 -14.87 13.53 15.88
CA LYS A 413 -15.46 14.87 15.97
C LYS A 413 -14.44 15.96 15.60
N PRO A 414 -14.02 16.00 14.33
CA PRO A 414 -13.15 17.06 13.86
C PRO A 414 -13.87 18.42 13.85
N THR A 415 -13.13 19.47 14.17
CA THR A 415 -13.59 20.87 14.09
C THR A 415 -12.94 21.56 12.89
N TRP A 416 -13.58 21.43 11.74
CA TRP A 416 -13.07 21.96 10.46
C TRP A 416 -13.03 23.49 10.43
N LYS A 417 -12.09 24.03 9.64
CA LYS A 417 -11.95 25.45 9.35
C LYS A 417 -11.68 25.63 7.86
N PRO A 418 -12.62 26.21 7.10
CA PRO A 418 -13.98 26.66 7.46
C PRO A 418 -14.91 25.54 7.95
N ALA A 419 -15.97 25.90 8.67
CA ALA A 419 -16.85 24.94 9.34
C ALA A 419 -17.93 24.36 8.41
N SER A 420 -18.25 25.05 7.31
CA SER A 420 -19.28 24.64 6.36
C SER A 420 -18.83 24.82 4.90
N LEU A 421 -19.60 24.26 3.96
CA LEU A 421 -19.34 24.41 2.53
C LEU A 421 -19.49 25.87 2.09
N GLU A 422 -20.47 26.58 2.61
CA GLU A 422 -20.77 27.98 2.27
C GLU A 422 -19.63 28.93 2.69
N GLU A 423 -18.96 28.62 3.80
CA GLU A 423 -17.80 29.38 4.29
C GLU A 423 -16.52 29.11 3.47
N ALA A 424 -16.43 27.98 2.78
CA ALA A 424 -15.32 27.63 1.90
C ALA A 424 -15.45 28.32 0.53
N THR A 425 -15.00 29.58 0.44
CA THR A 425 -15.19 30.37 -0.78
C THR A 425 -14.32 29.88 -1.95
N ALA A 426 -14.69 30.26 -3.18
CA ALA A 426 -13.91 29.92 -4.37
C ALA A 426 -12.48 30.49 -4.30
N GLU A 427 -12.32 31.69 -3.75
CA GLU A 427 -11.01 32.33 -3.58
C GLU A 427 -10.12 31.54 -2.60
N MET A 428 -10.70 30.98 -1.53
CA MET A 428 -9.97 30.10 -0.62
C MET A 428 -9.52 28.83 -1.32
N VAL A 429 -10.37 28.24 -2.17
CA VAL A 429 -10.04 27.04 -2.94
C VAL A 429 -8.93 27.33 -3.95
N ASP A 430 -9.03 28.43 -4.71
CA ASP A 430 -8.04 28.81 -5.71
C ASP A 430 -6.65 29.06 -5.12
N ALA A 431 -6.58 29.56 -3.89
CA ALA A 431 -5.31 29.77 -3.19
C ALA A 431 -4.49 28.47 -3.00
N TYR A 432 -5.13 27.30 -2.92
CA TYR A 432 -4.41 26.02 -2.81
C TYR A 432 -3.64 25.65 -4.08
N PHE A 433 -4.02 26.21 -5.23
CA PHE A 433 -3.40 25.94 -6.52
C PHE A 433 -2.33 26.97 -6.91
N ALA A 434 -2.08 27.95 -6.05
CA ALA A 434 -1.07 28.98 -6.27
C ALA A 434 0.34 28.37 -6.32
N ASP A 435 1.26 29.12 -6.93
CA ASP A 435 2.70 28.80 -6.90
C ASP A 435 3.25 29.17 -5.52
N TRP A 436 3.92 28.21 -4.87
CA TRP A 436 4.51 28.35 -3.54
C TRP A 436 6.02 28.61 -3.58
N GLY A 437 6.61 28.71 -4.77
CA GLY A 437 8.05 28.90 -5.00
C GLY A 437 8.90 27.66 -4.78
N ASP A 438 8.29 26.54 -4.35
CA ASP A 438 8.90 25.22 -4.20
C ASP A 438 8.09 24.22 -5.03
N GLU A 439 8.62 23.87 -6.21
CA GLU A 439 7.93 23.04 -7.18
C GLU A 439 8.43 21.59 -7.14
N LEU A 440 7.53 20.65 -7.44
CA LEU A 440 7.91 19.25 -7.58
C LEU A 440 8.68 19.04 -8.88
N GLU A 441 9.95 18.65 -8.75
CA GLU A 441 10.79 18.28 -9.87
C GLU A 441 10.94 16.76 -9.99
N PHE A 442 10.90 16.29 -11.24
CA PHE A 442 11.21 14.92 -11.60
C PHE A 442 12.54 14.90 -12.35
N HIS A 443 13.53 14.22 -11.80
CA HIS A 443 14.81 14.09 -12.49
C HIS A 443 14.63 13.26 -13.76
N ALA A 444 15.09 13.80 -14.90
CA ALA A 444 15.23 13.03 -16.11
C ALA A 444 16.07 11.78 -15.82
N LYS A 445 15.66 10.62 -16.36
CA LYS A 445 16.45 9.39 -16.25
C LYS A 445 17.88 9.69 -16.68
N PRO A 446 18.92 9.29 -15.91
CA PRO A 446 20.28 9.41 -16.42
C PRO A 446 20.32 8.70 -17.77
N ALA A 447 20.73 9.43 -18.81
CA ALA A 447 21.00 8.84 -20.11
C ALA A 447 21.93 7.65 -19.88
N LYS A 448 21.60 6.50 -20.49
CA LYS A 448 22.41 5.28 -20.40
C LYS A 448 23.89 5.66 -20.58
N LEU A 449 24.72 5.36 -19.57
CA LEU A 449 26.18 5.43 -19.68
C LEU A 449 26.67 4.38 -20.68
#